data_AF-A0A7V8A7U1-F1
#
_entry.id   AF-A0A7V8A7U1-F1
#
_cell.length_a   1.000
_cell.length_b   1.000
_cell.length_c   1.000
_cell.angle_alpha   90.00
_cell.angle_beta   90.00
_cell.angle_gamma   90.00
#
_symmetry.space_group_name_H-M   'P 1'
#
loop_
_entity.id
_entity.type
_entity.pdbx_description
1 polymer ?
#
loop_
_entity_poly.entity_id
_entity_poly.type
_entity_poly.pdbx_seq_one_letter_code
_entity_poly.pdbx_strand_id
1 'polypeptide(L)'
;MQKLAETHFLPLYYFYFTSESVAFVSLLSNIGLYLPVGLLCWARFANTGKGFHWSTVGALAAVFALLVEIGKLYLQEKHADPSDVWLAFIAAAACYELMGRLVGWLGQDKTIELPVEMPVAPTIVFIPEKTGDAELPAFPVAKGWRVMAGLVWMVMVWGVLAYPIAPAALGIFLFGYIYLLIRWPFAWLIVIPALLPLMDFTPWTGRFFFDEFDLLILATLGFYFWQKPKVRLRSLLSLASLILLTLFGVFYIVSLFKGLLPLPELNANAFNNYYSNFNSLRVAKGFFWSLLLLPLLQVTIRRYRNAYHYFAYGILLGLAGVSVFAVIERMVFVSLFDFASDYRINGMFSTMHAGGGHFESYL
;
A
#
# COMPACT_ATOMS: atom_id res chain seq x y z
N MET A 1 5.93 31.05 32.02
CA MET A 1 6.24 29.80 32.73
C MET A 1 5.06 28.83 32.76
N GLN A 2 3.81 29.28 32.96
CA GLN A 2 2.63 28.39 32.97
C GLN A 2 2.40 27.67 31.62
N LYS A 3 2.51 28.38 30.48
CA LYS A 3 2.41 27.78 29.13
C LYS A 3 3.46 26.72 28.78
N LEU A 4 4.66 26.80 29.37
CA LEU A 4 5.71 25.79 29.15
C LEU A 4 5.37 24.47 29.85
N ALA A 5 4.68 24.55 31.00
CA ALA A 5 4.20 23.36 31.71
C ALA A 5 3.02 22.67 31.00
N GLU A 6 2.30 23.43 30.16
CA GLU A 6 1.18 22.93 29.33
C GLU A 6 1.65 22.43 27.95
N THR A 7 2.94 22.60 27.60
CA THR A 7 3.48 22.13 26.32
C THR A 7 3.78 20.64 26.37
N HIS A 8 3.21 19.90 25.44
CA HIS A 8 3.50 18.47 25.27
C HIS A 8 4.67 18.25 24.31
N PHE A 9 5.62 17.41 24.72
CA PHE A 9 6.85 17.11 23.96
C PHE A 9 6.77 15.80 23.16
N LEU A 10 5.61 15.13 23.16
CA LEU A 10 5.42 13.93 22.34
C LEU A 10 5.49 14.33 20.85
N PRO A 11 6.23 13.59 20.00
CA PRO A 11 6.33 13.89 18.58
C PRO A 11 4.94 13.94 17.94
N LEU A 12 4.66 15.02 17.19
CA LEU A 12 3.38 15.23 16.49
C LEU A 12 2.16 15.24 17.42
N TYR A 13 2.33 15.52 18.72
CA TYR A 13 1.24 15.49 19.70
C TYR A 13 0.01 16.27 19.24
N TYR A 14 0.21 17.53 18.78
CA TYR A 14 -0.87 18.41 18.39
C TYR A 14 -1.57 18.00 17.09
N PHE A 15 -0.94 17.14 16.27
CA PHE A 15 -1.52 16.60 15.05
C PHE A 15 -2.60 15.56 15.35
N TYR A 16 -2.55 14.91 16.53
CA TYR A 16 -3.54 13.91 16.95
C TYR A 16 -4.85 14.52 17.47
N PHE A 17 -4.85 15.80 17.84
CA PHE A 17 -6.01 16.48 18.44
C PHE A 17 -6.72 17.45 17.49
N THR A 18 -6.34 17.44 16.22
CA THR A 18 -6.95 18.25 15.18
C THR A 18 -7.45 17.38 14.04
N SER A 19 -8.24 17.94 13.12
CA SER A 19 -8.66 17.21 11.92
C SER A 19 -7.46 16.97 11.01
N GLU A 20 -7.49 15.85 10.27
CA GLU A 20 -6.41 15.45 9.35
C GLU A 20 -6.09 16.57 8.33
N SER A 21 -7.13 17.26 7.85
CA SER A 21 -7.00 18.42 6.94
C SER A 21 -6.22 19.57 7.58
N VAL A 22 -6.52 19.92 8.84
CA VAL A 22 -5.83 21.00 9.55
C VAL A 22 -4.39 20.61 9.88
N ALA A 23 -4.17 19.37 10.32
CA ALA A 23 -2.84 18.81 10.53
C ALA A 23 -1.99 18.87 9.26
N PHE A 24 -2.56 18.47 8.11
CA PHE A 24 -1.88 18.48 6.83
C PHE A 24 -1.54 19.90 6.36
N VAL A 25 -2.49 20.85 6.46
CA VAL A 25 -2.23 22.26 6.13
C VAL A 25 -1.15 22.85 7.04
N SER A 26 -1.17 22.51 8.34
CA SER A 26 -0.14 22.94 9.29
C SER A 26 1.24 22.38 8.92
N LEU A 27 1.32 21.10 8.54
CA LEU A 27 2.55 20.46 8.06
C LEU A 27 3.10 21.19 6.83
N LEU A 28 2.24 21.42 5.83
CA LEU A 28 2.64 22.04 4.58
C LEU A 28 3.05 23.49 4.77
N SER A 29 2.36 24.22 5.66
CA SER A 29 2.74 25.57 6.08
C SER A 29 4.10 25.60 6.75
N ASN A 30 4.39 24.66 7.66
CA ASN A 30 5.70 24.57 8.31
C ASN A 30 6.81 24.22 7.32
N ILE A 31 6.60 23.25 6.44
CA ILE A 31 7.55 22.94 5.36
C ILE A 31 7.79 24.20 4.51
N GLY A 32 6.71 24.85 4.05
CA GLY A 32 6.77 26.07 3.25
C GLY A 32 7.52 27.22 3.93
N LEU A 33 7.39 27.38 5.24
CA LEU A 33 8.06 28.44 6.00
C LEU A 33 9.58 28.24 6.07
N TYR A 34 10.04 27.00 6.17
CA TYR A 34 11.46 26.68 6.37
C TYR A 34 12.21 26.27 5.09
N LEU A 35 11.49 25.94 4.00
CA LEU A 35 12.05 25.72 2.66
C LEU A 35 12.99 26.86 2.19
N PRO A 36 12.64 28.16 2.34
CA PRO A 36 13.50 29.27 1.93
C PRO A 36 14.89 29.25 2.57
N VAL A 37 15.04 28.73 3.79
CA VAL A 37 16.35 28.61 4.45
C VAL A 37 17.27 27.69 3.65
N GLY A 38 16.75 26.54 3.22
CA GLY A 38 17.48 25.60 2.37
C GLY A 38 17.84 26.19 1.00
N LEU A 39 16.89 26.90 0.38
CA LEU A 39 17.06 27.52 -0.94
C LEU A 39 18.08 28.66 -0.91
N LEU A 40 18.07 29.52 0.12
CA LEU A 40 19.02 30.62 0.27
C LEU A 40 20.43 30.12 0.55
N CYS A 41 20.58 29.10 1.41
CA CYS A 41 21.86 28.44 1.64
C CYS A 41 22.37 27.81 0.34
N TRP A 42 21.52 27.13 -0.42
CA TRP A 42 21.91 26.58 -1.71
C TRP A 42 22.35 27.67 -2.70
N ALA A 43 21.53 28.71 -2.92
CA ALA A 43 21.81 29.78 -3.87
C ALA A 43 23.12 30.52 -3.56
N ARG A 44 23.44 30.71 -2.28
CA ARG A 44 24.69 31.34 -1.83
C ARG A 44 25.92 30.50 -2.15
N PHE A 45 25.81 29.17 -2.08
CA PHE A 45 26.96 28.27 -2.20
C PHE A 45 27.03 27.48 -3.51
N ALA A 46 26.03 27.63 -4.39
CA ALA A 46 25.91 26.92 -5.66
C ALA A 46 27.15 27.10 -6.58
N ASN A 47 27.79 28.28 -6.55
CA ASN A 47 28.91 28.61 -7.44
C ASN A 47 30.31 28.46 -6.80
N THR A 48 30.39 28.16 -5.50
CA THR A 48 31.64 28.25 -4.74
C THR A 48 32.35 26.92 -4.50
N GLY A 49 31.74 25.78 -4.86
CA GLY A 49 32.32 24.43 -4.66
C GLY A 49 32.51 24.00 -3.20
N LYS A 50 32.40 24.92 -2.24
CA LYS A 50 32.43 24.72 -0.80
C LYS A 50 31.02 24.92 -0.24
N GLY A 51 30.15 23.96 -0.50
CA GLY A 51 28.82 23.92 0.08
C GLY A 51 28.87 23.56 1.56
N PHE A 52 27.91 24.08 2.32
CA PHE A 52 27.64 23.56 3.65
C PHE A 52 27.13 22.10 3.56
N HIS A 53 27.42 21.30 4.57
CA HIS A 53 26.81 19.96 4.67
C HIS A 53 25.31 20.12 4.98
N TRP A 54 24.45 19.28 4.41
CA TRP A 54 22.99 19.36 4.58
C TRP A 54 22.55 19.46 6.05
N SER A 55 23.29 18.80 6.96
CA SER A 55 23.03 18.84 8.41
C SER A 55 23.23 20.23 9.02
N THR A 56 24.15 21.04 8.51
CA THR A 56 24.38 22.41 9.01
C THR A 56 23.29 23.38 8.55
N VAL A 57 22.77 23.19 7.34
CA VAL A 57 21.62 23.94 6.81
C VAL A 57 20.35 23.57 7.58
N GLY A 58 20.13 22.27 7.81
CA GLY A 58 19.04 21.80 8.67
C GLY A 58 19.15 22.34 10.10
N ALA A 59 20.35 22.33 10.69
CA ALA A 59 20.57 22.84 12.05
C ALA A 59 20.28 24.35 12.16
N LEU A 60 20.65 25.13 11.14
CA LEU A 60 20.32 26.55 11.06
C LEU A 60 18.80 26.77 11.07
N ALA A 61 18.06 26.00 10.27
CA ALA A 61 16.60 26.06 10.24
C ALA A 61 15.97 25.62 11.57
N ALA A 62 16.53 24.59 12.22
CA ALA A 62 16.08 24.13 13.53
C ALA A 62 16.29 25.18 14.62
N VAL A 63 17.44 25.88 14.62
CA VAL A 63 17.70 26.98 15.56
C VAL A 63 16.74 28.13 15.31
N PHE A 64 16.48 28.47 14.06
CA PHE A 64 15.49 29.49 13.71
C PHE A 64 14.09 29.11 14.16
N ALA A 65 13.67 27.87 13.93
CA ALA A 65 12.38 27.33 14.39
C ALA A 65 12.29 27.33 15.92
N LEU A 66 13.36 26.95 16.62
CA LEU A 66 13.42 26.99 18.08
C LEU A 66 13.19 28.41 18.63
N LEU A 67 13.77 29.43 17.99
CA LEU A 67 13.53 30.83 18.36
C LEU A 67 12.06 31.24 18.14
N VAL A 68 11.46 30.78 17.04
CA VAL A 68 10.04 31.02 16.73
C VAL A 68 9.14 30.35 17.78
N GLU A 69 9.39 29.08 18.13
CA GLU A 69 8.63 28.34 19.16
C GLU A 69 8.75 28.98 20.54
N ILE A 70 9.96 29.41 20.92
CA ILE A 70 10.17 30.16 22.16
C ILE A 70 9.37 31.47 22.13
N GLY A 71 9.30 32.15 20.98
CA GLY A 71 8.47 33.34 20.79
C GLY A 71 6.98 33.07 20.97
N LYS A 72 6.47 31.92 20.48
CA LYS A 72 5.06 31.52 20.63
C LYS A 72 4.64 31.38 22.10
N LEU A 73 5.56 31.06 23.02
CA LEU A 73 5.27 30.98 24.46
C LEU A 73 4.83 32.32 25.08
N TYR A 74 5.13 33.45 24.44
CA TYR A 74 4.79 34.79 24.94
C TYR A 74 3.55 35.39 24.26
N LEU A 75 3.02 34.75 23.22
CA LEU A 75 1.82 35.20 22.49
C LEU A 75 0.57 34.56 23.10
N GLN A 76 -0.50 35.34 23.33
CA GLN A 76 -1.68 34.85 24.05
C GLN A 76 -2.45 33.76 23.29
N GLU A 77 -2.54 33.83 21.96
CA GLU A 77 -3.35 32.92 21.13
C GLU A 77 -2.56 31.80 20.42
N LYS A 78 -1.25 31.68 20.64
CA LYS A 78 -0.42 30.63 20.02
C LYS A 78 0.08 29.60 21.02
N HIS A 79 0.18 28.37 20.55
CA HIS A 79 0.79 27.23 21.25
C HIS A 79 2.15 26.93 20.61
N ALA A 80 3.14 26.61 21.44
CA ALA A 80 4.44 26.15 20.96
C ALA A 80 4.37 24.65 20.64
N ASP A 81 4.86 24.26 19.46
CA ASP A 81 4.96 22.87 19.03
C ASP A 81 6.45 22.49 18.86
N PRO A 82 7.01 21.65 19.76
CA PRO A 82 8.37 21.16 19.63
C PRO A 82 8.64 20.39 18.31
N SER A 83 7.58 19.91 17.65
CA SER A 83 7.70 19.17 16.39
C SER A 83 8.14 20.05 15.23
N ASP A 84 7.81 21.35 15.27
CA ASP A 84 8.17 22.32 14.25
C ASP A 84 9.69 22.44 14.07
N VAL A 85 10.47 22.17 15.13
CA VAL A 85 11.93 22.27 15.13
C VAL A 85 12.60 21.22 14.26
N TRP A 86 12.20 19.95 14.40
CA TRP A 86 12.77 18.88 13.57
C TRP A 86 12.12 18.84 12.18
N LEU A 87 10.87 19.30 12.03
CA LEU A 87 10.26 19.52 10.71
C LEU A 87 11.01 20.59 9.92
N ALA A 88 11.39 21.70 10.55
CA ALA A 88 12.21 22.74 9.94
C ALA A 88 13.57 22.21 9.48
N PHE A 89 14.22 21.38 10.31
CA PHE A 89 15.47 20.71 9.97
C PHE A 89 15.33 19.89 8.68
N ILE A 90 14.33 19.00 8.63
CA ILE A 90 14.11 18.11 7.49
C ILE A 90 13.76 18.92 6.23
N ALA A 91 12.86 19.91 6.34
CA ALA A 91 12.42 20.72 5.20
C ALA A 91 13.58 21.48 4.54
N ALA A 92 14.40 22.17 5.35
CA ALA A 92 15.54 22.94 4.83
C ALA A 92 16.67 22.04 4.30
N ALA A 93 16.99 20.95 4.99
CA ALA A 93 18.00 20.00 4.55
C ALA A 93 17.61 19.30 3.24
N ALA A 94 16.37 18.83 3.13
CA ALA A 94 15.86 18.19 1.93
C ALA A 94 15.84 19.16 0.75
N CYS A 95 15.39 20.41 0.96
CA CYS A 95 15.42 21.43 -0.09
C CYS A 95 16.84 21.69 -0.61
N TYR A 96 17.81 21.85 0.29
CA TYR A 96 19.20 22.09 -0.07
C TYR A 96 19.79 20.94 -0.91
N GLU A 97 19.56 19.71 -0.49
CA GLU A 97 20.01 18.50 -1.19
C GLU A 97 19.33 18.34 -2.56
N LEU A 98 18.01 18.55 -2.62
CA LEU A 98 17.24 18.46 -3.86
C LEU A 98 17.71 19.48 -4.90
N MET A 99 17.96 20.72 -4.48
CA MET A 99 18.48 21.75 -5.39
C MET A 99 19.90 21.45 -5.86
N GLY A 100 20.75 20.89 -4.99
CA GLY A 100 22.09 20.41 -5.37
C GLY A 100 22.03 19.32 -6.44
N ARG A 101 21.14 18.33 -6.28
CA ARG A 101 20.94 17.25 -7.26
C ARG A 101 20.31 17.74 -8.54
N LEU A 102 19.36 18.67 -8.46
CA LEU A 102 18.66 19.23 -9.62
C LEU A 102 19.62 19.98 -10.56
N VAL A 103 20.59 20.73 -10.00
CA VAL A 103 21.65 21.35 -10.83
C VAL A 103 22.65 20.35 -11.36
N GLY A 104 23.01 19.31 -10.60
CA GLY A 104 23.82 18.21 -11.13
C GLY A 104 23.14 17.51 -12.31
N TRP A 105 21.83 17.30 -12.22
CA TRP A 105 21.02 16.70 -13.28
C TRP A 105 20.88 17.61 -14.51
N LEU A 106 20.63 18.91 -14.33
CA LEU A 106 20.60 19.90 -15.42
C LEU A 106 21.97 20.18 -16.04
N GLY A 107 23.06 19.95 -15.30
CA GLY A 107 24.44 20.16 -15.75
C GLY A 107 25.04 18.99 -16.52
N GLN A 108 24.41 17.81 -16.50
CA GLN A 108 24.88 16.62 -17.21
C GLN A 108 24.83 16.74 -18.74
N ASP A 109 24.12 17.73 -19.30
CA ASP A 109 24.07 18.00 -20.75
C ASP A 109 25.28 18.81 -21.29
N LYS A 110 26.25 19.19 -20.45
CA LYS A 110 27.37 20.08 -20.85
C LYS A 110 28.77 19.52 -20.66
N THR A 111 28.97 18.21 -20.59
CA THR A 111 30.28 17.64 -20.90
C THR A 111 30.46 17.65 -22.41
N ILE A 112 31.22 18.63 -22.91
CA ILE A 112 31.78 18.62 -24.26
C ILE A 112 32.54 17.31 -24.41
N GLU A 113 31.97 16.37 -25.14
CA GLU A 113 32.67 15.21 -25.68
C GLU A 113 33.77 15.75 -26.59
N LEU A 114 35.00 15.81 -26.09
CA LEU A 114 36.16 15.75 -26.97
C LEU A 114 35.97 14.50 -27.84
N PRO A 115 36.21 14.58 -29.17
CA PRO A 115 36.02 13.44 -30.03
C PRO A 115 37.03 12.37 -29.61
N VAL A 116 36.57 11.43 -28.79
CA VAL A 116 37.21 10.14 -28.66
C VAL A 116 37.05 9.52 -30.03
N GLU A 117 38.15 9.32 -30.75
CA GLU A 117 38.18 8.45 -31.91
C GLU A 117 37.59 7.11 -31.47
N MET A 118 36.31 6.91 -31.77
CA MET A 118 35.66 5.65 -31.52
C MET A 118 36.30 4.65 -32.47
N PRO A 119 36.96 3.59 -31.99
CA PRO A 119 37.20 2.44 -32.85
C PRO A 119 35.81 2.04 -33.35
N VAL A 120 35.64 1.99 -34.68
CA VAL A 120 34.40 1.65 -35.38
C VAL A 120 33.65 0.64 -34.54
N ALA A 121 32.59 1.11 -33.86
CA ALA A 121 31.80 0.26 -33.00
C ALA A 121 31.35 -0.90 -33.90
N PRO A 122 31.61 -2.16 -33.52
CA PRO A 122 31.10 -3.28 -34.30
C PRO A 122 29.61 -3.02 -34.43
N THR A 123 29.13 -3.00 -35.67
CA THR A 123 27.74 -2.82 -36.03
C THR A 123 26.90 -3.43 -34.92
N ILE A 124 26.12 -2.61 -34.20
CA ILE A 124 25.19 -3.14 -33.22
C ILE A 124 24.24 -3.98 -34.05
N VAL A 125 24.56 -5.28 -34.13
CA VAL A 125 23.61 -6.27 -34.55
C VAL A 125 22.57 -6.14 -33.46
N PHE A 126 21.45 -5.50 -33.79
CA PHE A 126 20.18 -5.82 -33.16
C PHE A 126 20.05 -7.32 -33.39
N ILE A 127 20.61 -8.09 -32.47
CA ILE A 127 20.11 -9.42 -32.19
C ILE A 127 18.74 -9.03 -31.64
N PRO A 128 17.63 -9.17 -32.40
CA PRO A 128 16.33 -9.10 -31.76
C PRO A 128 16.48 -10.02 -30.57
N GLU A 129 16.33 -9.49 -29.35
CA GLU A 129 16.32 -10.31 -28.14
C GLU A 129 15.40 -11.44 -28.53
N LYS A 130 16.00 -12.62 -28.75
CA LYS A 130 15.29 -13.73 -29.35
C LYS A 130 14.10 -13.83 -28.41
N THR A 131 12.90 -13.54 -28.91
CA THR A 131 11.68 -13.99 -28.30
C THR A 131 11.79 -15.50 -28.46
N GLY A 132 12.71 -16.09 -27.70
CA GLY A 132 12.66 -17.47 -27.36
C GLY A 132 11.32 -17.53 -26.70
N ASP A 133 10.37 -18.05 -27.45
CA ASP A 133 9.59 -19.21 -27.08
C ASP A 133 10.46 -20.21 -26.29
N ALA A 134 11.08 -19.77 -25.20
CA ALA A 134 11.52 -20.60 -24.11
C ALA A 134 10.20 -21.07 -23.56
N GLU A 135 9.72 -22.20 -24.11
CA GLU A 135 8.51 -22.87 -23.66
C GLU A 135 8.55 -22.87 -22.14
N LEU A 136 7.70 -22.02 -21.56
CA LEU A 136 7.70 -21.81 -20.12
C LEU A 136 7.41 -23.18 -19.49
N PRO A 137 8.15 -23.60 -18.45
CA PRO A 137 8.13 -24.98 -18.02
C PRO A 137 6.72 -25.48 -17.72
N ALA A 138 6.26 -26.43 -18.54
CA ALA A 138 5.01 -27.14 -18.34
C ALA A 138 5.23 -28.16 -17.22
N PHE A 139 4.83 -27.82 -15.99
CA PHE A 139 4.92 -28.73 -14.87
C PHE A 139 3.82 -29.81 -14.97
N PRO A 140 4.16 -31.09 -14.78
CA PRO A 140 3.16 -32.15 -14.71
C PRO A 140 2.26 -31.94 -13.49
N VAL A 141 0.95 -32.17 -13.65
CA VAL A 141 -0.06 -31.92 -12.61
C VAL A 141 -0.21 -33.12 -11.67
N ALA A 142 -0.23 -32.87 -10.37
CA ALA A 142 -0.51 -33.88 -9.35
C ALA A 142 -2.02 -34.07 -9.16
N LYS A 143 -2.61 -35.04 -9.88
CA LYS A 143 -4.06 -35.30 -9.88
C LYS A 143 -4.68 -35.51 -8.48
N GLY A 144 -3.93 -35.99 -7.49
CA GLY A 144 -4.41 -36.19 -6.12
C GLY A 144 -4.90 -34.91 -5.43
N TRP A 145 -4.39 -33.74 -5.83
CA TRP A 145 -4.82 -32.45 -5.26
C TRP A 145 -6.17 -31.96 -5.79
N ARG A 146 -6.75 -32.63 -6.80
CA ARG A 146 -8.09 -32.31 -7.31
C ARG A 146 -9.19 -32.53 -6.27
N VAL A 147 -8.99 -33.45 -5.32
CA VAL A 147 -9.92 -33.62 -4.20
C VAL A 147 -9.95 -32.35 -3.33
N MET A 148 -8.79 -31.79 -3.02
CA MET A 148 -8.69 -30.52 -2.29
C MET A 148 -9.32 -29.36 -3.07
N ALA A 149 -9.10 -29.30 -4.39
CA ALA A 149 -9.77 -28.32 -5.24
C ALA A 149 -11.30 -28.44 -5.18
N GLY A 150 -11.83 -29.67 -5.22
CA GLY A 150 -13.26 -29.93 -5.08
C GLY A 150 -13.82 -29.48 -3.74
N LEU A 151 -13.10 -29.72 -2.63
CA LEU A 151 -13.50 -29.24 -1.30
C LEU A 151 -13.52 -27.72 -1.22
N VAL A 152 -12.49 -27.05 -1.75
CA VAL A 152 -12.42 -25.58 -1.77
C VAL A 152 -13.55 -24.99 -2.61
N TRP A 153 -13.81 -25.54 -3.80
CA TRP A 153 -14.93 -25.09 -4.63
C TRP A 153 -16.29 -25.44 -4.03
N MET A 154 -16.42 -26.49 -3.24
CA MET A 154 -17.66 -26.78 -2.50
C MET A 154 -17.96 -25.67 -1.48
N VAL A 155 -16.95 -25.21 -0.73
CA VAL A 155 -17.10 -24.07 0.20
C VAL A 155 -17.45 -22.80 -0.57
N MET A 156 -16.80 -22.55 -1.72
CA MET A 156 -17.11 -21.42 -2.59
C MET A 156 -18.56 -21.47 -3.09
N VAL A 157 -19.03 -22.61 -3.59
CA VAL A 157 -20.40 -22.79 -4.08
C VAL A 157 -21.40 -22.61 -2.95
N TRP A 158 -21.15 -23.17 -1.77
CA TRP A 158 -21.99 -22.92 -0.59
C TRP A 158 -22.06 -21.42 -0.27
N GLY A 159 -20.93 -20.73 -0.30
CA GLY A 159 -20.88 -19.28 -0.05
C GLY A 159 -21.65 -18.47 -1.08
N VAL A 160 -21.62 -18.86 -2.36
CA VAL A 160 -22.44 -18.25 -3.43
C VAL A 160 -23.93 -18.51 -3.22
N LEU A 161 -24.31 -19.74 -2.89
CA LEU A 161 -25.73 -20.10 -2.66
C LEU A 161 -26.32 -19.39 -1.43
N ALA A 162 -25.49 -19.17 -0.40
CA ALA A 162 -25.87 -18.43 0.79
C ALA A 162 -25.78 -16.89 0.60
N TYR A 163 -25.46 -16.40 -0.60
CA TYR A 163 -25.26 -14.98 -0.85
C TYR A 163 -26.61 -14.23 -0.90
N PRO A 164 -26.82 -13.17 -0.10
CA PRO A 164 -28.13 -12.57 0.07
C PRO A 164 -28.63 -11.80 -1.16
N ILE A 165 -27.73 -11.22 -1.97
CA ILE A 165 -28.09 -10.33 -3.07
C ILE A 165 -27.59 -10.90 -4.39
N ALA A 166 -28.48 -11.23 -5.32
CA ALA A 166 -28.12 -11.68 -6.67
C ALA A 166 -27.03 -12.80 -6.71
N PRO A 167 -27.23 -13.94 -6.02
CA PRO A 167 -26.28 -15.07 -6.00
C PRO A 167 -25.90 -15.58 -7.41
N ALA A 168 -26.84 -15.51 -8.36
CA ALA A 168 -26.59 -15.87 -9.76
C ALA A 168 -25.54 -14.95 -10.42
N ALA A 169 -25.58 -13.63 -10.18
CA ALA A 169 -24.63 -12.69 -10.75
C ALA A 169 -23.21 -12.93 -10.21
N LEU A 170 -23.09 -13.14 -8.89
CA LEU A 170 -21.83 -13.50 -8.26
C LEU A 170 -21.29 -14.85 -8.78
N GLY A 171 -22.17 -15.84 -8.93
CA GLY A 171 -21.81 -17.14 -9.51
C GLY A 171 -21.30 -17.04 -10.95
N ILE A 172 -21.98 -16.26 -11.80
CA ILE A 172 -21.56 -16.00 -13.19
C ILE A 172 -20.20 -15.31 -13.22
N PHE A 173 -20.00 -14.29 -12.36
CA PHE A 173 -18.73 -13.60 -12.24
C PHE A 173 -17.59 -14.56 -11.85
N LEU A 174 -17.77 -15.36 -10.80
CA LEU A 174 -16.76 -16.33 -10.34
C LEU A 174 -16.49 -17.42 -11.38
N PHE A 175 -17.51 -17.88 -12.09
CA PHE A 175 -17.33 -18.83 -13.19
C PHE A 175 -16.52 -18.21 -14.34
N GLY A 176 -16.85 -16.98 -14.74
CA GLY A 176 -16.09 -16.21 -15.72
C GLY A 176 -14.65 -15.99 -15.29
N TYR A 177 -14.41 -15.73 -14.01
CA TYR A 177 -13.07 -15.62 -13.45
C TYR A 177 -12.30 -16.95 -13.48
N ILE A 178 -12.92 -18.07 -13.11
CA ILE A 178 -12.27 -19.40 -13.23
C ILE A 178 -11.93 -19.71 -14.70
N TYR A 179 -12.84 -19.39 -15.63
CA TYR A 179 -12.57 -19.52 -17.06
C TYR A 179 -11.38 -18.65 -17.50
N LEU A 180 -11.29 -17.42 -17.00
CA LEU A 180 -10.16 -16.52 -17.20
C LEU A 180 -8.85 -17.15 -16.70
N LEU A 181 -8.84 -17.77 -15.51
CA LEU A 181 -7.67 -18.47 -14.97
C LEU A 181 -7.27 -19.70 -15.80
N ILE A 182 -8.24 -20.43 -16.34
CA ILE A 182 -7.98 -21.56 -17.25
C ILE A 182 -7.30 -21.05 -18.53
N ARG A 183 -7.76 -19.91 -19.09
CA ARG A 183 -7.21 -19.34 -20.32
C ARG A 183 -5.86 -18.65 -20.11
N TRP A 184 -5.72 -17.93 -19.00
CA TRP A 184 -4.55 -17.14 -18.61
C TRP A 184 -4.27 -17.33 -17.11
N PRO A 185 -3.45 -18.34 -16.73
CA PRO A 185 -3.18 -18.66 -15.33
C PRO A 185 -2.48 -17.56 -14.53
N PHE A 186 -1.95 -16.51 -15.18
CA PHE A 186 -1.36 -15.35 -14.51
C PHE A 186 -2.39 -14.25 -14.17
N ALA A 187 -3.63 -14.35 -14.66
CA ALA A 187 -4.64 -13.30 -14.52
C ALA A 187 -4.98 -12.96 -13.06
N TRP A 188 -4.85 -13.93 -12.13
CA TRP A 188 -5.06 -13.67 -10.70
C TRP A 188 -4.10 -12.61 -10.13
N LEU A 189 -2.89 -12.45 -10.70
CA LEU A 189 -1.96 -11.40 -10.29
C LEU A 189 -2.47 -10.00 -10.64
N ILE A 190 -3.36 -9.89 -11.64
CA ILE A 190 -4.02 -8.62 -11.98
C ILE A 190 -5.31 -8.49 -11.16
N VAL A 191 -6.14 -9.53 -11.19
CA VAL A 191 -7.51 -9.50 -10.66
C VAL A 191 -7.54 -9.40 -9.13
N ILE A 192 -6.73 -10.19 -8.40
CA ILE A 192 -6.75 -10.14 -6.92
C ILE A 192 -6.32 -8.77 -6.41
N PRO A 193 -5.18 -8.19 -6.84
CA PRO A 193 -4.80 -6.86 -6.35
C PRO A 193 -5.77 -5.77 -6.81
N ALA A 194 -6.30 -5.85 -8.04
CA ALA A 194 -7.26 -4.86 -8.54
C ALA A 194 -8.59 -4.86 -7.79
N LEU A 195 -9.09 -6.05 -7.43
CA LEU A 195 -10.36 -6.20 -6.74
C LEU A 195 -10.26 -6.10 -5.22
N LEU A 196 -9.06 -6.23 -4.64
CA LEU A 196 -8.84 -6.08 -3.20
C LEU A 196 -9.46 -4.79 -2.62
N PRO A 197 -9.32 -3.61 -3.26
CA PRO A 197 -9.95 -2.40 -2.76
C PRO A 197 -11.33 -2.07 -3.38
N LEU A 198 -11.79 -2.84 -4.38
CA LEU A 198 -13.03 -2.56 -5.12
C LEU A 198 -14.18 -3.52 -4.78
N MET A 199 -13.85 -4.70 -4.29
CA MET A 199 -14.79 -5.80 -4.06
C MET A 199 -15.11 -5.95 -2.58
N ASP A 200 -15.34 -4.84 -1.89
CA ASP A 200 -16.01 -4.86 -0.59
C ASP A 200 -17.45 -4.38 -0.75
N PHE A 201 -18.37 -5.34 -0.78
CA PHE A 201 -19.79 -5.06 -0.87
C PHE A 201 -20.51 -5.17 0.48
N THR A 202 -19.78 -5.25 1.59
CA THR A 202 -20.31 -5.33 2.97
C THR A 202 -21.43 -4.30 3.23
N PRO A 203 -21.32 -3.02 2.81
CA PRO A 203 -22.39 -2.03 3.06
C PRO A 203 -23.73 -2.39 2.41
N TRP A 204 -23.72 -3.08 1.27
CA TRP A 204 -24.92 -3.48 0.55
C TRP A 204 -25.39 -4.89 0.96
N THR A 205 -24.46 -5.84 1.10
CA THR A 205 -24.78 -7.26 1.26
C THR A 205 -24.90 -7.68 2.73
N GLY A 206 -24.36 -6.87 3.64
CA GLY A 206 -24.28 -7.18 5.06
C GLY A 206 -23.29 -8.31 5.39
N ARG A 207 -22.57 -8.84 4.40
CA ARG A 207 -21.59 -9.91 4.63
C ARG A 207 -20.30 -9.35 5.19
N PHE A 208 -20.12 -9.55 6.49
CA PHE A 208 -19.05 -8.88 7.23
C PHE A 208 -17.77 -9.71 7.38
N PHE A 209 -17.89 -11.01 7.64
CA PHE A 209 -16.75 -11.89 7.91
C PHE A 209 -16.27 -12.65 6.69
N PHE A 210 -17.23 -13.21 5.95
CA PHE A 210 -16.99 -14.03 4.77
C PHE A 210 -17.64 -13.36 3.57
N ASP A 211 -16.83 -12.65 2.79
CA ASP A 211 -17.26 -11.69 1.78
C ASP A 211 -17.05 -12.24 0.35
N GLU A 212 -17.33 -11.39 -0.64
CA GLU A 212 -17.22 -11.75 -2.05
C GLU A 212 -15.75 -11.89 -2.48
N PHE A 213 -14.84 -11.16 -1.86
CA PHE A 213 -13.41 -11.25 -2.10
C PHE A 213 -12.82 -12.57 -1.56
N ASP A 214 -13.32 -13.09 -0.43
CA ASP A 214 -12.96 -14.42 0.06
C ASP A 214 -13.35 -15.50 -0.96
N LEU A 215 -14.52 -15.37 -1.60
CA LEU A 215 -14.95 -16.29 -2.67
C LEU A 215 -14.05 -16.22 -3.91
N LEU A 216 -13.56 -15.02 -4.26
CA LEU A 216 -12.57 -14.83 -5.32
C LEU A 216 -11.22 -15.53 -4.97
N ILE A 217 -10.79 -15.45 -3.72
CA ILE A 217 -9.60 -16.16 -3.23
C ILE A 217 -9.82 -17.68 -3.29
N LEU A 218 -10.97 -18.18 -2.83
CA LEU A 218 -11.30 -19.60 -2.91
C LEU A 218 -11.36 -20.11 -4.36
N ALA A 219 -11.90 -19.32 -5.29
CA ALA A 219 -11.87 -19.64 -6.72
C ALA A 219 -10.42 -19.83 -7.21
N THR A 220 -9.53 -18.91 -6.81
CA THR A 220 -8.10 -18.93 -7.15
C THR A 220 -7.37 -20.12 -6.51
N LEU A 221 -7.64 -20.42 -5.24
CA LEU A 221 -7.06 -21.56 -4.54
C LEU A 221 -7.54 -22.89 -5.11
N GLY A 222 -8.83 -23.01 -5.43
CA GLY A 222 -9.37 -24.20 -6.09
C GLY A 222 -8.72 -24.43 -7.45
N PHE A 223 -8.53 -23.38 -8.24
CA PHE A 223 -7.76 -23.43 -9.48
C PHE A 223 -6.31 -23.88 -9.25
N TYR A 224 -5.62 -23.32 -8.25
CA TYR A 224 -4.25 -23.71 -7.90
C TYR A 224 -4.16 -25.19 -7.53
N PHE A 225 -5.04 -25.69 -6.66
CA PHE A 225 -5.04 -27.11 -6.27
C PHE A 225 -5.38 -28.02 -7.44
N TRP A 226 -6.23 -27.58 -8.37
CA TRP A 226 -6.56 -28.32 -9.58
C TRP A 226 -5.37 -28.48 -10.53
N GLN A 227 -4.52 -27.44 -10.63
CA GLN A 227 -3.34 -27.41 -11.49
C GLN A 227 -2.02 -27.65 -10.73
N LYS A 228 -2.07 -28.11 -9.48
CA LYS A 228 -0.90 -28.14 -8.61
C LYS A 228 0.27 -28.92 -9.24
N PRO A 229 1.47 -28.32 -9.39
CA PRO A 229 2.64 -29.02 -9.89
C PRO A 229 3.00 -30.25 -9.04
N LYS A 230 3.33 -31.37 -9.69
CA LYS A 230 3.85 -32.58 -9.05
C LYS A 230 5.28 -32.40 -8.53
N VAL A 231 6.05 -31.52 -9.18
CA VAL A 231 7.43 -31.22 -8.80
C VAL A 231 7.45 -30.38 -7.53
N ARG A 232 8.24 -30.79 -6.54
CA ARG A 232 8.50 -29.99 -5.35
C ARG A 232 9.39 -28.81 -5.75
N LEU A 233 8.79 -27.63 -5.82
CA LEU A 233 9.53 -26.39 -6.06
C LEU A 233 10.27 -26.02 -4.77
N ARG A 234 11.57 -25.69 -4.89
CA ARG A 234 12.29 -25.00 -3.81
C ARG A 234 11.60 -23.67 -3.53
N SER A 235 11.56 -23.21 -2.29
CA SER A 235 11.02 -21.86 -2.00
C SER A 235 11.87 -20.79 -2.70
N LEU A 236 11.23 -19.70 -3.14
CA LEU A 236 11.95 -18.48 -3.56
C LEU A 236 12.41 -17.65 -2.34
N LEU A 237 11.85 -17.92 -1.17
CA LEU A 237 12.21 -17.23 0.06
C LEU A 237 13.55 -17.75 0.59
N SER A 238 14.42 -16.82 0.99
CA SER A 238 15.64 -17.16 1.72
C SER A 238 15.31 -17.80 3.09
N LEU A 239 16.27 -18.51 3.68
CA LEU A 239 16.10 -19.06 5.03
C LEU A 239 15.80 -17.97 6.06
N ALA A 240 16.47 -16.82 5.97
CA ALA A 240 16.21 -15.67 6.82
C ALA A 240 14.77 -15.16 6.66
N SER A 241 14.29 -15.03 5.41
CA SER A 241 12.91 -14.63 5.12
C SER A 241 11.89 -15.63 5.66
N LEU A 242 12.18 -16.94 5.59
CA LEU A 242 11.32 -17.97 6.17
C LEU A 242 11.29 -17.89 7.70
N ILE A 243 12.44 -17.68 8.36
CA ILE A 243 12.51 -17.49 9.81
C ILE A 243 11.69 -16.26 10.22
N LEU A 244 11.88 -15.13 9.53
CA LEU A 244 11.14 -13.89 9.79
C LEU A 244 9.63 -14.06 9.56
N LEU A 245 9.23 -14.70 8.46
CA LEU A 245 7.82 -14.97 8.17
C LEU A 245 7.20 -15.88 9.24
N THR A 246 7.94 -16.88 9.71
CA THR A 246 7.49 -17.80 10.76
C THR A 246 7.35 -17.08 12.09
N LEU A 247 8.36 -16.29 12.48
CA LEU A 247 8.34 -15.48 13.70
C LEU A 247 7.19 -14.47 13.68
N PHE A 248 7.02 -13.77 12.56
CA PHE A 248 5.89 -12.87 12.34
C PHE A 248 4.57 -13.61 12.45
N GLY A 249 4.44 -14.79 11.82
CA GLY A 249 3.26 -15.63 11.93
C GLY A 249 2.93 -16.04 13.37
N VAL A 250 3.94 -16.39 14.17
CA VAL A 250 3.76 -16.69 15.60
C VAL A 250 3.24 -15.47 16.36
N PHE A 251 3.86 -14.31 16.21
CA PHE A 251 3.38 -13.09 16.86
C PHE A 251 1.98 -12.67 16.39
N TYR A 252 1.68 -12.87 15.11
CA TYR A 252 0.37 -12.59 14.54
C TYR A 252 -0.70 -13.51 15.13
N ILE A 253 -0.41 -14.81 15.27
CA ILE A 253 -1.31 -15.77 15.92
C ILE A 253 -1.53 -15.41 17.39
N VAL A 254 -0.48 -15.04 18.13
CA VAL A 254 -0.64 -14.58 19.52
C VAL A 254 -1.53 -13.34 19.59
N SER A 255 -1.33 -12.37 18.68
CA SER A 255 -2.17 -11.16 18.58
C SER A 255 -3.64 -11.51 18.28
N LEU A 256 -3.87 -12.43 17.35
CA LEU A 256 -5.20 -12.95 17.01
C LEU A 256 -5.89 -13.53 18.24
N PHE A 257 -5.22 -14.40 19.00
CA PHE A 257 -5.82 -14.99 20.19
C PHE A 257 -6.03 -13.99 21.32
N LYS A 258 -5.14 -13.00 21.47
CA LYS A 258 -5.34 -11.90 22.42
C LYS A 258 -6.56 -11.06 22.09
N GLY A 259 -6.84 -10.82 20.81
CA GLY A 259 -8.03 -10.07 20.38
C GLY A 259 -9.31 -10.91 20.41
N LEU A 260 -9.21 -12.22 20.14
CA LEU A 260 -10.35 -13.15 20.13
C LEU A 260 -10.85 -13.52 21.53
N LEU A 261 -9.97 -13.50 22.54
CA LEU A 261 -10.29 -13.89 23.92
C LEU A 261 -10.64 -12.68 24.80
N PRO A 262 -11.63 -12.79 25.71
CA PRO A 262 -12.49 -13.97 25.95
C PRO A 262 -13.48 -14.22 24.80
N LEU A 263 -13.84 -15.48 24.56
CA LEU A 263 -14.79 -15.82 23.51
C LEU A 263 -16.17 -15.20 23.81
N PRO A 264 -16.71 -14.35 22.92
CA PRO A 264 -18.05 -13.80 23.08
C PRO A 264 -19.11 -14.90 22.99
N GLU A 265 -20.27 -14.64 23.56
CA GLU A 265 -21.45 -15.48 23.34
C GLU A 265 -21.85 -15.49 21.86
N LEU A 266 -22.17 -16.68 21.34
CA LEU A 266 -22.62 -16.85 19.96
C LEU A 266 -24.09 -16.43 19.84
N ASN A 267 -24.31 -15.13 19.63
CA ASN A 267 -25.62 -14.55 19.34
C ASN A 267 -25.71 -14.04 17.90
N ALA A 268 -26.89 -13.58 17.48
CA ALA A 268 -27.14 -13.10 16.11
C ALA A 268 -26.26 -11.90 15.70
N ASN A 269 -25.72 -11.14 16.67
CA ASN A 269 -24.89 -9.97 16.42
C ASN A 269 -23.39 -10.24 16.57
N ALA A 270 -22.99 -11.43 17.03
CA ALA A 270 -21.60 -11.78 17.30
C ALA A 270 -20.69 -11.63 16.06
N PHE A 271 -21.26 -11.84 14.87
CA PHE A 271 -20.59 -11.76 13.58
C PHE A 271 -20.97 -10.52 12.75
N ASN A 272 -21.66 -9.54 13.32
CA ASN A 272 -22.15 -8.36 12.57
C ASN A 272 -21.66 -7.03 13.17
N ASN A 273 -20.62 -7.05 14.00
CA ASN A 273 -20.15 -5.85 14.71
C ASN A 273 -18.62 -5.82 14.86
N TYR A 274 -18.01 -4.66 14.60
CA TYR A 274 -16.59 -4.36 14.83
C TYR A 274 -16.15 -4.48 16.29
N TYR A 275 -17.06 -4.23 17.24
CA TYR A 275 -16.79 -4.26 18.67
C TYR A 275 -16.76 -5.68 19.25
N SER A 276 -17.16 -6.69 18.48
CA SER A 276 -17.06 -8.09 18.89
C SER A 276 -15.61 -8.56 18.81
N ASN A 277 -15.14 -9.36 19.78
CA ASN A 277 -13.83 -10.00 19.73
C ASN A 277 -13.66 -10.89 18.49
N PHE A 278 -14.76 -11.36 17.89
CA PHE A 278 -14.70 -12.09 16.61
C PHE A 278 -14.09 -11.25 15.50
N ASN A 279 -14.16 -9.91 15.53
CA ASN A 279 -13.55 -9.04 14.52
C ASN A 279 -12.04 -9.31 14.35
N SER A 280 -11.35 -9.86 15.35
CA SER A 280 -9.97 -10.33 15.20
C SER A 280 -9.81 -11.40 14.10
N LEU A 281 -10.81 -12.27 13.88
CA LEU A 281 -10.82 -13.24 12.78
C LEU A 281 -10.94 -12.55 11.42
N ARG A 282 -11.78 -11.52 11.32
CA ARG A 282 -11.95 -10.74 10.09
C ARG A 282 -10.65 -10.05 9.69
N VAL A 283 -9.95 -9.45 10.66
CA VAL A 283 -8.65 -8.81 10.43
C VAL A 283 -7.59 -9.86 10.07
N ALA A 284 -7.62 -11.01 10.74
CA ALA A 284 -6.62 -12.05 10.57
C ALA A 284 -6.67 -12.80 9.23
N LYS A 285 -7.86 -12.92 8.63
CA LYS A 285 -8.05 -13.75 7.42
C LYS A 285 -7.13 -13.33 6.28
N GLY A 286 -6.87 -12.03 6.10
CA GLY A 286 -6.01 -11.50 5.03
C GLY A 286 -4.59 -12.06 5.10
N PHE A 287 -4.03 -12.20 6.30
CA PHE A 287 -2.71 -12.82 6.49
C PHE A 287 -2.72 -14.29 6.05
N PHE A 288 -3.71 -15.07 6.47
CA PHE A 288 -3.81 -16.49 6.09
C PHE A 288 -4.08 -16.68 4.60
N TRP A 289 -4.90 -15.83 3.98
CA TRP A 289 -5.09 -15.83 2.53
C TRP A 289 -3.80 -15.57 1.77
N SER A 290 -2.99 -14.60 2.22
CA SER A 290 -1.69 -14.32 1.61
C SER A 290 -0.74 -15.53 1.70
N LEU A 291 -0.72 -16.23 2.83
CA LEU A 291 0.07 -17.45 3.00
C LEU A 291 -0.41 -18.60 2.11
N LEU A 292 -1.73 -18.74 1.93
CA LEU A 292 -2.31 -19.77 1.07
C LEU A 292 -2.05 -19.52 -0.42
N LEU A 293 -1.97 -18.24 -0.83
CA LEU A 293 -1.63 -17.84 -2.20
C LEU A 293 -0.12 -17.88 -2.49
N LEU A 294 0.74 -17.84 -1.46
CA LEU A 294 2.19 -17.80 -1.62
C LEU A 294 2.77 -18.94 -2.50
N PRO A 295 2.34 -20.21 -2.37
CA PRO A 295 2.81 -21.27 -3.28
C PRO A 295 2.42 -21.02 -4.75
N LEU A 296 1.20 -20.52 -5.00
CA LEU A 296 0.75 -20.15 -6.34
C LEU A 296 1.58 -18.98 -6.89
N LEU A 297 1.92 -18.00 -6.05
CA LEU A 297 2.81 -16.89 -6.40
C LEU A 297 4.18 -17.41 -6.87
N GLN A 298 4.79 -18.31 -6.11
CA GLN A 298 6.08 -18.89 -6.47
C GLN A 298 6.05 -19.67 -7.78
N VAL A 299 4.97 -20.41 -8.04
CA VAL A 299 4.75 -21.09 -9.33
C VAL A 299 4.62 -20.08 -10.47
N THR A 300 3.82 -19.03 -10.26
CA THR A 300 3.49 -18.04 -11.30
C THR A 300 4.70 -17.20 -11.67
N ILE A 301 5.49 -16.73 -10.69
CA ILE A 301 6.72 -15.95 -10.94
C ILE A 301 7.77 -16.79 -11.70
N ARG A 302 7.88 -18.09 -11.39
CA ARG A 302 8.80 -18.99 -12.11
C ARG A 302 8.34 -19.29 -13.53
N ARG A 303 7.02 -19.35 -13.73
CA ARG A 303 6.44 -19.67 -15.02
C ARG A 303 6.34 -18.46 -15.93
N TYR A 304 6.15 -17.25 -15.42
CA TYR A 304 5.91 -16.07 -16.23
C TYR A 304 6.95 -14.99 -15.91
N ARG A 305 7.80 -14.68 -16.89
CA ARG A 305 8.84 -13.62 -16.79
C ARG A 305 8.26 -12.27 -16.36
N ASN A 306 7.07 -11.93 -16.86
CA ASN A 306 6.42 -10.65 -16.61
C ASN A 306 5.46 -10.65 -15.40
N ALA A 307 5.54 -11.66 -14.51
CA ALA A 307 4.64 -11.77 -13.36
C ALA A 307 4.59 -10.50 -12.49
N TYR A 308 5.74 -9.85 -12.29
CA TYR A 308 5.83 -8.59 -11.54
C TYR A 308 5.03 -7.46 -12.19
N HIS A 309 5.05 -7.35 -13.52
CA HIS A 309 4.28 -6.35 -14.26
C HIS A 309 2.77 -6.61 -14.14
N TYR A 310 2.35 -7.88 -14.20
CA TYR A 310 0.93 -8.23 -14.00
C TYR A 310 0.44 -7.84 -12.62
N PHE A 311 1.24 -8.09 -11.58
CA PHE A 311 0.93 -7.63 -10.23
C PHE A 311 0.81 -6.10 -10.15
N ALA A 312 1.78 -5.38 -10.73
CA ALA A 312 1.76 -3.92 -10.78
C ALA A 312 0.53 -3.37 -11.52
N TYR A 313 0.14 -3.98 -12.65
CA TYR A 313 -1.09 -3.60 -13.36
C TYR A 313 -2.33 -3.81 -12.50
N GLY A 314 -2.38 -4.90 -11.71
CA GLY A 314 -3.45 -5.13 -10.75
C GLY A 314 -3.54 -4.00 -9.72
N ILE A 315 -2.42 -3.62 -9.11
CA ILE A 315 -2.35 -2.53 -8.13
C ILE A 315 -2.81 -1.20 -8.75
N LEU A 316 -2.33 -0.87 -9.95
CA LEU A 316 -2.71 0.36 -10.64
C LEU A 316 -4.19 0.38 -11.03
N LEU A 317 -4.76 -0.76 -11.43
CA LEU A 317 -6.19 -0.87 -11.74
C LEU A 317 -7.06 -0.70 -10.48
N GLY A 318 -6.66 -1.29 -9.36
CA GLY A 318 -7.35 -1.10 -8.08
C GLY A 318 -7.28 0.36 -7.63
N LEU A 319 -6.09 0.96 -7.72
CA LEU A 319 -5.88 2.39 -7.46
C LEU A 319 -6.80 3.26 -8.32
N ALA A 320 -6.79 3.06 -9.64
CA ALA A 320 -7.61 3.81 -10.58
C ALA A 320 -9.11 3.66 -10.27
N GLY A 321 -9.57 2.45 -9.97
CA GLY A 321 -10.96 2.19 -9.62
C GLY A 321 -11.38 2.92 -8.35
N VAL A 322 -10.56 2.88 -7.29
CA VAL A 322 -10.86 3.59 -6.04
C VAL A 322 -10.84 5.09 -6.25
N SER A 323 -9.87 5.62 -7.01
CA SER A 323 -9.80 7.05 -7.32
C SER A 323 -11.05 7.52 -8.08
N VAL A 324 -11.52 6.75 -9.07
CA VAL A 324 -12.76 7.06 -9.78
C VAL A 324 -13.96 7.06 -8.82
N PHE A 325 -14.07 6.04 -7.97
CA PHE A 325 -15.17 5.97 -7.01
C PHE A 325 -15.13 7.11 -5.98
N ALA A 326 -13.95 7.44 -5.46
CA ALA A 326 -13.74 8.56 -4.55
C ALA A 326 -14.16 9.90 -5.19
N VAL A 327 -13.82 10.10 -6.47
CA VAL A 327 -14.22 11.28 -7.25
C VAL A 327 -15.74 11.32 -7.45
N ILE A 328 -16.38 10.18 -7.76
CA ILE A 328 -17.84 10.08 -7.88
C ILE A 328 -18.53 10.36 -6.55
N GLU A 329 -18.07 9.75 -5.46
CA GLU A 329 -18.59 9.95 -4.11
C GLU A 329 -18.51 11.43 -3.73
N ARG A 330 -17.35 12.06 -3.90
CA ARG A 330 -17.19 13.50 -3.64
C ARG A 330 -18.10 14.35 -4.52
N MET A 331 -18.24 14.03 -5.81
CA MET A 331 -19.18 14.72 -6.71
C MET A 331 -20.62 14.68 -6.21
N VAL A 332 -21.06 13.53 -5.71
CA VAL A 332 -22.45 13.31 -5.28
C VAL A 332 -22.74 13.96 -3.92
N PHE A 333 -21.81 13.89 -2.97
CA PHE A 333 -22.06 14.31 -1.59
C PHE A 333 -21.66 15.75 -1.25
N VAL A 334 -20.65 16.32 -1.92
CA VAL A 334 -20.09 17.64 -1.55
C VAL A 334 -19.96 18.57 -2.75
N SER A 335 -19.71 18.02 -3.94
CA SER A 335 -19.15 18.69 -5.14
C SER A 335 -17.61 18.68 -5.16
N LEU A 336 -17.02 18.69 -6.36
CA LEU A 336 -15.57 18.56 -6.53
C LEU A 336 -14.77 19.69 -5.89
N PHE A 337 -15.26 20.91 -6.04
CA PHE A 337 -14.53 22.14 -5.74
C PHE A 337 -14.91 22.77 -4.39
N ASP A 338 -15.75 22.13 -3.59
CA ASP A 338 -16.04 22.59 -2.24
C ASP A 338 -15.01 22.01 -1.25
N PHE A 339 -14.02 22.82 -0.93
CA PHE A 339 -12.96 22.52 0.03
C PHE A 339 -13.25 23.04 1.45
N ALA A 340 -14.40 23.69 1.66
CA ALA A 340 -14.78 24.22 2.97
C ALA A 340 -15.51 23.18 3.82
N SER A 341 -16.20 22.24 3.18
CA SER A 341 -16.93 21.16 3.84
C SER A 341 -15.99 20.05 4.33
N ASP A 342 -16.07 19.74 5.62
CA ASP A 342 -15.35 18.62 6.24
C ASP A 342 -16.08 17.30 5.91
N TYR A 343 -15.74 16.73 4.75
CA TYR A 343 -16.31 15.46 4.29
C TYR A 343 -15.22 14.43 4.08
N ARG A 344 -15.36 13.30 4.77
CA ARG A 344 -14.49 12.16 4.65
C ARG A 344 -15.05 11.15 3.65
N ILE A 345 -14.28 10.91 2.59
CA ILE A 345 -14.60 9.92 1.57
C ILE A 345 -14.44 8.52 2.18
N ASN A 346 -15.47 7.68 2.02
CA ASN A 346 -15.45 6.29 2.47
C ASN A 346 -14.86 5.35 1.41
N GLY A 347 -15.02 5.63 0.13
CA GLY A 347 -14.54 4.77 -0.94
C GLY A 347 -15.19 3.36 -0.94
N MET A 348 -14.64 2.45 -1.75
CA MET A 348 -14.98 1.02 -1.72
C MET A 348 -14.10 0.21 -0.76
N PHE A 349 -13.29 0.87 0.08
CA PHE A 349 -12.30 0.20 0.92
C PHE A 349 -12.89 -0.19 2.30
N SER A 350 -12.60 -1.41 2.75
CA SER A 350 -13.28 -2.07 3.89
C SER A 350 -13.20 -1.39 5.25
N THR A 351 -12.32 -0.43 5.42
CA THR A 351 -12.06 0.22 6.71
C THR A 351 -12.23 1.73 6.62
N MET A 352 -12.36 2.28 5.43
CA MET A 352 -12.52 3.72 5.22
C MET A 352 -13.91 4.19 5.63
N HIS A 353 -14.95 3.36 5.52
CA HIS A 353 -16.29 3.67 6.03
C HIS A 353 -16.36 3.83 7.56
N ALA A 354 -15.39 3.27 8.29
CA ALA A 354 -15.25 3.43 9.74
C ALA A 354 -14.26 4.56 10.10
N GLY A 355 -13.82 5.35 9.12
CA GLY A 355 -12.82 6.38 9.31
C GLY A 355 -11.39 5.87 9.40
N GLY A 356 -11.05 4.79 8.69
CA GLY A 356 -9.67 4.33 8.50
C GLY A 356 -8.99 4.98 7.28
N GLY A 357 -7.66 5.08 7.31
CA GLY A 357 -6.81 5.62 6.21
C GLY A 357 -6.08 4.55 5.40
N HIS A 358 -6.67 3.37 5.23
CA HIS A 358 -5.95 2.17 4.77
C HIS A 358 -5.64 2.13 3.26
N PHE A 359 -6.15 3.09 2.50
CA PHE A 359 -5.75 3.29 1.11
C PHE A 359 -4.23 3.49 0.97
N GLU A 360 -3.60 4.17 1.95
CA GLU A 360 -2.14 4.35 1.97
C GLU A 360 -1.37 3.03 2.17
N SER A 361 -1.98 2.05 2.84
CA SER A 361 -1.36 0.74 3.07
C SER A 361 -1.48 -0.22 1.88
N TYR A 362 -2.27 0.15 0.86
CA TYR A 362 -2.50 -0.65 -0.33
C TYR A 362 -1.39 -0.48 -1.39
N LEU A 363 -0.83 0.73 -1.51
CA LEU A 363 0.31 1.07 -2.37
C LEU A 363 1.64 0.78 -1.65
#